data_AF-A0A915P910-F1
#
_entry.id   AF-A0A915P910-F1
#
_cell.length_a   1.000
_cell.length_b   1.000
_cell.length_c   1.000
_cell.angle_alpha   90.00
_cell.angle_beta   90.00
_cell.angle_gamma   90.00
#
_symmetry.space_group_name_H-M   'P 1'
#
loop_
_entity.id
_entity.type
_entity.pdbx_description
1 polymer ?
#
loop_
_entity_poly.entity_id
_entity_poly.type
_entity_poly.pdbx_seq_one_letter_code
_entity_poly.pdbx_strand_id
1 'polypeptide(L)'
;ECFTIESSEPFASTSRNTRGEVCTIRFRPLEENARPDLAMSDVISRLMDRVLAGRPEPLLVGLQLQPPNFHHPFTLPLRPLAQNNPAALAAAIERLNEISQAGIDLISGTTTTTKVVAVWPLGAQRTANPAGNSGE
;
A
#
# COMPACT_ATOMS: atom_id res chain seq x y z
N GLU A 1 -9.82 -14.75 -6.99
CA GLU A 1 -9.00 -13.62 -6.51
C GLU A 1 -9.91 -12.39 -6.41
N CYS A 2 -9.93 -11.70 -5.27
CA CYS A 2 -10.88 -10.61 -4.99
C CYS A 2 -10.40 -9.23 -5.47
N PHE A 3 -9.21 -9.14 -6.08
CA PHE A 3 -8.67 -7.90 -6.63
C PHE A 3 -7.73 -8.17 -7.79
N THR A 4 -7.38 -7.12 -8.53
CA THR A 4 -6.32 -7.10 -9.53
C THR A 4 -5.47 -5.84 -9.41
N ILE A 5 -4.16 -5.97 -9.60
CA ILE A 5 -3.26 -4.83 -9.79
C ILE A 5 -3.42 -4.35 -11.23
N GLU A 6 -3.96 -3.14 -11.42
CA GLU A 6 -4.21 -2.56 -12.74
C GLU A 6 -2.98 -1.87 -13.32
N SER A 7 -2.24 -1.17 -12.46
CA SER A 7 -0.99 -0.50 -12.83
C SER A 7 -0.01 -0.52 -11.67
N SER A 8 1.27 -0.40 -12.04
CA SER A 8 2.41 -0.38 -11.14
C SER A 8 3.34 0.73 -11.60
N GLU A 9 3.37 1.84 -10.88
CA GLU A 9 4.10 3.04 -11.26
C GLU A 9 5.30 3.24 -10.33
N PRO A 10 6.53 2.97 -10.81
CA PRO A 10 7.73 3.19 -10.01
C PRO A 10 8.03 4.69 -9.91
N PHE A 11 8.58 5.09 -8.77
CA PHE A 11 9.14 6.43 -8.58
C PHE A 11 10.46 6.35 -7.81
N ALA A 12 11.27 7.39 -7.92
CA ALA A 12 12.51 7.52 -7.16
C ALA A 12 12.67 8.95 -6.64
N SER A 13 13.24 9.08 -5.45
CA SER A 13 13.63 10.34 -4.86
C SER A 13 15.10 10.25 -4.48
N THR A 14 15.96 10.80 -5.34
CA THR A 14 17.41 10.84 -5.14
C THR A 14 17.77 11.62 -3.88
N SER A 15 17.11 12.76 -3.63
CA SER A 15 17.30 13.57 -2.43
C SER A 15 16.98 12.85 -1.13
N ARG A 16 16.01 11.93 -1.15
CA ARG A 16 15.63 11.10 0.01
C ARG A 16 16.31 9.74 0.02
N ASN A 17 17.15 9.44 -0.97
CA ASN A 17 17.75 8.13 -1.21
C ASN A 17 16.71 6.99 -1.14
N THR A 18 15.54 7.19 -1.74
CA THR A 18 14.47 6.20 -1.77
C THR A 18 14.00 5.90 -3.19
N ARG A 19 13.51 4.68 -3.38
CA ARG A 19 12.64 4.30 -4.49
C ARG A 19 11.32 3.86 -3.94
N GLY A 20 10.26 3.98 -4.71
CA GLY A 20 8.97 3.45 -4.33
C GLY A 20 8.18 3.04 -5.54
N GLU A 21 6.99 2.56 -5.26
CA GLU A 21 6.02 2.20 -6.27
C GLU A 21 4.62 2.49 -5.76
N VAL A 22 3.77 2.94 -6.68
CA VAL A 22 2.34 3.06 -6.48
C VAL A 22 1.66 1.97 -7.29
N CYS A 23 0.99 1.04 -6.61
CA CYS A 23 0.18 0.01 -7.23
C CYS A 23 -1.28 0.44 -7.20
N THR A 24 -1.92 0.61 -8.35
CA THR A 24 -3.37 0.83 -8.43
C THR A 24 -4.09 -0.50 -8.47
N ILE A 25 -5.06 -0.66 -7.57
CA ILE A 25 -5.77 -1.89 -7.29
C ILE A 25 -7.25 -1.66 -7.61
N ARG A 26 -7.82 -2.59 -8.38
CA ARG A 26 -9.27 -2.72 -8.54
C ARG A 26 -9.76 -3.96 -7.82
N PHE A 27 -10.63 -3.76 -6.84
CA PHE A 27 -11.35 -4.84 -6.20
C PHE A 27 -12.48 -5.34 -7.09
N ARG A 28 -12.72 -6.65 -7.07
CA ARG A 28 -13.81 -7.28 -7.80
C ARG A 28 -14.94 -7.60 -6.82
N PRO A 29 -16.20 -7.31 -7.17
CA PRO A 29 -17.34 -7.75 -6.37
C PRO A 29 -17.28 -9.28 -6.22
N LEU A 30 -17.23 -9.77 -4.98
CA LEU A 30 -17.45 -11.17 -4.70
C LEU A 30 -18.97 -11.42 -4.62
N GLU A 31 -19.46 -12.40 -5.38
CA GLU A 31 -20.84 -12.88 -5.28
C GLU A 31 -21.13 -13.33 -3.84
N GLU A 32 -22.35 -13.09 -3.34
CA GLU A 32 -22.75 -13.40 -1.96
C GLU A 32 -22.43 -14.84 -1.53
N ASN A 33 -22.56 -15.81 -2.44
CA ASN A 33 -22.26 -17.23 -2.18
C ASN A 33 -20.75 -17.53 -2.06
N ALA A 34 -19.87 -16.62 -2.51
CA ALA A 34 -18.41 -16.72 -2.43
C ALA A 34 -17.83 -15.89 -1.26
N ARG A 35 -18.69 -15.39 -0.35
CA ARG A 35 -18.32 -14.61 0.85
C ARG A 35 -18.34 -15.40 2.18
N PRO A 36 -18.00 -16.70 2.28
CA PRO A 36 -17.87 -17.27 3.62
C PRO A 36 -16.60 -16.69 4.25
N ASP A 37 -16.79 -15.79 5.22
CA ASP A 37 -15.83 -15.42 6.27
C ASP A 37 -14.52 -14.73 5.86
N LEU A 38 -14.41 -14.12 4.67
CA LEU A 38 -13.20 -13.37 4.33
C LEU A 38 -13.13 -12.04 5.12
N ALA A 39 -12.28 -11.99 6.15
CA ALA A 39 -12.06 -10.78 6.92
C ALA A 39 -11.35 -9.71 6.08
N MET A 40 -11.60 -8.43 6.35
CA MET A 40 -10.93 -7.32 5.67
C MET A 40 -9.40 -7.39 5.83
N SER A 41 -8.94 -7.84 7.00
CA SER A 41 -7.51 -8.11 7.25
C SER A 41 -6.92 -9.15 6.32
N ASP A 42 -7.68 -10.19 5.95
CA ASP A 42 -7.20 -11.24 5.04
C ASP A 42 -7.11 -10.73 3.61
N VAL A 43 -8.08 -9.92 3.18
CA VAL A 43 -8.05 -9.24 1.88
C VAL A 43 -6.81 -8.35 1.78
N ILE A 44 -6.57 -7.53 2.80
CA ILE A 44 -5.44 -6.61 2.84
C ILE A 44 -4.11 -7.37 2.95
N SER A 45 -4.06 -8.47 3.70
CA SER A 45 -2.85 -9.30 3.78
C SER A 45 -2.50 -9.86 2.41
N ARG A 46 -3.46 -10.47 1.71
CA ARG A 46 -3.24 -10.99 0.35
C ARG A 46 -2.81 -9.89 -0.63
N LEU A 47 -3.41 -8.71 -0.52
CA LEU A 47 -3.02 -7.54 -1.32
C LEU A 47 -1.57 -7.14 -1.06
N MET A 48 -1.20 -7.00 0.22
CA MET A 48 0.14 -6.62 0.65
C MET A 48 1.18 -7.66 0.21
N ASP A 49 0.90 -8.95 0.42
CA ASP A 49 1.75 -10.05 -0.01
C ASP A 49 1.97 -10.00 -1.52
N ARG A 50 0.92 -9.71 -2.30
CA ARG A 50 1.00 -9.63 -3.76
C ARG A 50 1.81 -8.42 -4.25
N VAL A 51 1.62 -7.26 -3.62
CA VAL A 51 2.34 -6.01 -3.94
C VAL A 51 3.82 -6.10 -3.56
N LEU A 52 4.12 -6.74 -2.44
CA LEU A 52 5.49 -6.86 -1.92
C LEU A 52 6.20 -8.14 -2.40
N ALA A 53 5.52 -9.03 -3.12
CA ALA A 53 6.08 -10.29 -3.61
C ALA A 53 7.39 -10.07 -4.40
N GLY A 54 8.43 -10.82 -4.02
CA GLY A 54 9.75 -10.77 -4.67
C GLY A 54 10.56 -9.51 -4.36
N ARG A 55 10.19 -8.72 -3.34
CA ARG A 55 10.88 -7.49 -2.95
C ARG A 55 11.46 -7.58 -1.55
N PRO A 56 12.49 -6.78 -1.22
CA PRO A 56 12.92 -6.63 0.16
C PRO A 56 11.81 -5.99 1.00
N GLU A 57 11.94 -6.07 2.33
CA GLU A 57 11.02 -5.39 3.24
C GLU A 57 11.02 -3.88 3.00
N PRO A 58 9.84 -3.24 2.83
CA PRO A 58 9.74 -1.79 2.61
C PRO A 58 10.03 -1.00 3.88
N LEU A 59 10.62 0.18 3.72
CA LEU A 59 10.79 1.17 4.79
C LEU A 59 9.45 1.73 5.25
N LEU A 60 8.58 2.03 4.28
CA LEU A 60 7.29 2.64 4.52
C LEU A 60 6.25 2.03 3.57
N VAL A 61 5.05 1.82 4.09
CA VAL A 61 3.88 1.46 3.31
C VAL A 61 2.73 2.39 3.66
N GLY A 62 1.87 2.67 2.68
CA GLY A 62 0.65 3.45 2.86
C GLY A 62 -0.44 2.96 1.91
N LEU A 63 -1.65 3.42 2.17
CA LEU A 63 -2.84 3.02 1.45
C LEU A 63 -3.69 4.26 1.17
N GLN A 64 -4.22 4.35 -0.05
CA GLN A 64 -5.19 5.37 -0.41
C GLN A 64 -6.43 4.67 -0.96
N LEU A 65 -7.60 5.11 -0.52
CA LEU A 65 -8.90 4.58 -0.90
C LEU A 65 -9.77 5.73 -1.40
N GLN A 66 -10.53 5.50 -2.47
CA GLN A 66 -11.55 6.41 -2.94
C GLN A 66 -12.93 5.83 -2.64
N PRO A 67 -13.56 6.19 -1.51
CA PRO A 67 -14.93 5.81 -1.22
C PRO A 67 -15.89 6.45 -2.25
N PRO A 68 -17.00 5.79 -2.59
CA PRO A 68 -17.95 6.32 -3.57
C PRO A 68 -18.62 7.62 -3.10
N ASN A 69 -18.80 7.78 -1.79
CA ASN A 69 -19.50 8.91 -1.18
C ASN A 69 -18.58 10.09 -0.79
N PHE A 70 -17.30 10.03 -1.14
CA PHE A 70 -16.30 11.01 -0.71
C PHE A 70 -15.80 11.83 -1.89
N HIS A 71 -15.65 13.14 -1.70
CA HIS A 71 -15.06 14.03 -2.70
C HIS A 71 -13.53 13.88 -2.81
N HIS A 72 -12.88 13.43 -1.74
CA HIS A 72 -11.43 13.26 -1.67
C HIS A 72 -11.07 11.86 -1.21
N PRO A 73 -9.93 11.33 -1.67
CA PRO A 73 -9.50 10.01 -1.26
C PRO A 73 -9.09 10.00 0.20
N PHE A 74 -9.52 8.97 0.92
CA PHE A 74 -9.02 8.66 2.24
C PHE A 74 -7.59 8.13 2.12
N THR A 75 -6.66 8.73 2.87
CA THR A 75 -5.23 8.40 2.77
C THR A 75 -4.71 7.99 4.13
N LEU A 76 -4.24 6.74 4.24
CA LEU A 76 -3.42 6.26 5.34
C LEU A 76 -1.97 6.65 5.07
N PRO A 77 -1.35 7.47 5.95
CA PRO A 77 -0.01 8.00 5.72
C PRO A 77 1.02 6.87 5.68
N LEU A 78 2.11 7.12 4.96
CA LEU A 78 3.27 6.23 4.90
C LEU A 78 3.84 6.02 6.32
N ARG A 79 3.87 4.76 6.77
CA ARG A 79 4.46 4.34 8.05
C ARG A 79 5.27 3.05 7.87
N PRO A 80 6.18 2.71 8.81
CA PRO A 80 6.85 1.42 8.80
C PRO A 80 5.86 0.26 8.70
N LEU A 81 6.24 -0.84 8.04
CA LEU A 81 5.37 -2.01 7.85
C LEU A 81 4.83 -2.57 9.17
N ALA A 82 5.63 -2.53 10.24
CA ALA A 82 5.18 -2.92 11.58
C ALA A 82 3.96 -2.12 12.09
N GLN A 83 3.86 -0.84 11.70
CA GLN A 83 2.75 0.05 12.08
C GLN A 83 1.59 -0.01 11.06
N ASN A 84 1.91 -0.08 9.76
CA ASN A 84 0.93 -0.26 8.68
C ASN A 84 0.88 -1.73 8.23
N ASN A 85 0.71 -2.63 9.20
CA ASN A 85 0.50 -4.05 8.91
C ASN A 85 -0.97 -4.30 8.47
N PRO A 86 -1.30 -5.45 7.87
CA PRO A 86 -2.64 -5.71 7.35
C PRO A 86 -3.77 -5.50 8.37
N ALA A 87 -3.57 -5.91 9.62
CA ALA A 87 -4.57 -5.75 10.67
C ALA A 87 -4.79 -4.28 11.04
N ALA A 88 -3.71 -3.49 11.15
CA ALA A 88 -3.80 -2.06 11.44
C ALA A 88 -4.48 -1.28 10.29
N LEU A 89 -4.18 -1.65 9.04
CA LEU A 89 -4.83 -1.07 7.87
C LEU A 89 -6.32 -1.43 7.82
N ALA A 90 -6.68 -2.68 8.08
CA ALA A 90 -8.09 -3.12 8.16
C ALA A 90 -8.86 -2.34 9.22
N ALA A 91 -8.33 -2.28 10.45
CA ALA A 91 -8.95 -1.58 11.56
C ALA A 91 -9.15 -0.07 11.27
N ALA A 92 -8.22 0.56 10.55
CA ALA A 92 -8.35 1.95 10.16
C ALA A 92 -9.49 2.18 9.16
N ILE A 93 -9.71 1.25 8.23
CA ILE A 93 -10.82 1.30 7.26
C ILE A 93 -12.16 1.03 7.96
N GLU A 94 -12.22 0.01 8.83
CA GLU A 94 -13.40 -0.30 9.63
C GLU A 94 -13.81 0.89 10.50
N ARG A 95 -12.85 1.50 11.21
CA ARG A 95 -13.10 2.71 12.00
C ARG A 95 -13.62 3.88 11.16
N LEU A 96 -13.12 4.04 9.93
CA LEU A 96 -13.62 5.07 9.01
C LEU A 96 -15.07 4.79 8.60
N ASN A 97 -15.40 3.53 8.32
CA ASN A 97 -16.77 3.14 8.01
C ASN A 97 -17.73 3.42 9.16
N GLU A 98 -17.31 3.15 10.40
CA GLU A 98 -18.12 3.42 11.60
C GLU A 98 -18.37 4.92 11.79
N ILE A 99 -17.33 5.75 11.70
CA ILE A 99 -17.42 7.18 12.03
C ILE A 99 -18.12 7.98 10.92
N SER A 100 -17.85 7.64 9.66
CA SER A 100 -18.25 8.47 8.52
C SER A 100 -19.30 7.82 7.62
N GLN A 101 -19.76 6.60 7.93
CA GLN A 101 -20.64 5.82 7.06
C GLN A 101 -20.09 5.76 5.62
N ALA A 102 -18.76 5.68 5.49
CA ALA A 102 -18.08 5.79 4.21
C ALA A 102 -18.46 4.66 3.24
N GLY A 103 -18.96 3.54 3.77
CA GLY A 103 -19.42 2.40 2.99
C GLY A 103 -18.29 1.73 2.21
N ILE A 104 -17.06 1.85 2.70
CA ILE A 104 -15.88 1.22 2.11
C ILE A 104 -16.01 -0.27 2.34
N ASP A 105 -16.34 -0.97 1.28
CA ASP A 105 -16.30 -2.41 1.27
C ASP A 105 -15.46 -2.84 0.07
N LEU A 106 -14.26 -3.33 0.40
CA LEU A 106 -13.31 -3.83 -0.57
C LEU A 106 -13.81 -5.12 -1.23
N ILE A 107 -14.75 -5.83 -0.60
CA ILE A 107 -15.25 -7.13 -1.05
C ILE A 107 -16.47 -6.98 -1.97
N SER A 108 -17.35 -6.01 -1.72
CA SER A 108 -18.43 -5.68 -2.66
C SER A 108 -17.96 -4.86 -3.86
N GLY A 109 -16.73 -4.34 -3.85
CA GLY A 109 -16.18 -3.55 -4.95
C GLY A 109 -16.79 -2.15 -5.05
N THR A 110 -17.37 -1.63 -3.97
CA THR A 110 -17.92 -0.26 -3.92
C THR A 110 -16.83 0.81 -3.96
N THR A 111 -15.58 0.43 -3.63
CA THR A 111 -14.41 1.31 -3.71
C THR A 111 -13.90 1.36 -5.15
N THR A 112 -13.94 2.54 -5.76
CA THR A 112 -13.62 2.74 -7.19
C THR A 112 -12.13 2.80 -7.49
N THR A 113 -11.30 3.20 -6.53
CA THR A 113 -9.85 3.23 -6.71
C THR A 113 -9.15 2.99 -5.38
N THR A 114 -8.25 2.00 -5.36
CA THR A 114 -7.35 1.77 -4.24
C THR A 114 -5.91 1.89 -4.73
N LYS A 115 -5.04 2.54 -3.95
CA LYS A 115 -3.61 2.61 -4.24
C LYS A 115 -2.82 2.13 -3.03
N VAL A 116 -1.90 1.20 -3.26
CA VAL A 116 -0.89 0.82 -2.27
C VAL A 116 0.40 1.50 -2.64
N VAL A 117 1.03 2.17 -1.68
CA VAL A 117 2.33 2.83 -1.88
C VAL A 117 3.34 2.13 -1.01
N ALA A 118 4.44 1.64 -1.60
CA ALA A 118 5.53 1.03 -0.88
C ALA A 118 6.85 1.72 -1.23
N VAL A 119 7.70 1.94 -0.22
CA VAL A 119 8.96 2.69 -0.35
C VAL A 119 10.11 1.85 0.20
N TRP A 120 11.20 1.81 -0.54
CA TRP A 120 12.45 1.11 -0.23
C TRP A 120 13.63 2.08 -0.28
N PRO A 121 14.78 1.74 0.32
CA PRO A 121 16.01 2.49 0.07
C PRO A 121 16.38 2.36 -1.41
N LEU A 122 16.83 3.46 -2.00
CA LEU A 122 17.68 3.42 -3.19
C LEU A 122 19.00 2.86 -2.63
N GLY A 123 19.26 1.56 -2.80
CA GLY A 123 20.40 0.87 -2.16
C GLY A 123 21.68 1.71 -2.26
N ALA A 124 22.52 1.67 -1.21
CA ALA A 124 23.64 2.60 -1.00
C ALA A 124 24.24 3.07 -2.33
N GLN A 125 24.05 4.34 -2.68
CA GLN A 125 24.96 4.98 -3.63
C GLN A 125 26.34 4.72 -3.05
N ARG A 126 27.11 3.92 -3.77
CA ARG A 126 28.49 3.64 -3.44
C ARG A 126 29.22 4.97 -3.58
N THR A 127 29.18 5.79 -2.52
CA THR A 127 30.12 6.89 -2.34
C THR A 127 31.44 6.20 -2.06
N ALA A 128 32.07 5.72 -3.13
CA ALA A 128 33.50 5.60 -3.16
C ALA A 128 34.01 7.03 -2.99
N ASN A 129 34.19 7.47 -1.75
CA ASN A 129 35.18 8.48 -1.48
C ASN A 129 36.50 7.86 -1.94
N PRO A 130 37.17 8.36 -2.99
CA PRO A 130 38.59 8.11 -3.08
C PRO A 130 39.16 8.80 -1.84
N ALA A 131 39.58 8.01 -0.85
CA ALA A 131 40.47 8.51 0.18
C ALA A 131 41.64 9.15 -0.58
N GLY A 132 41.69 10.48 -0.56
CA GLY A 132 42.79 11.25 -1.10
C GLY A 132 44.03 10.83 -0.34
N ASN A 133 44.75 9.89 -0.94
CA ASN A 133 46.11 9.56 -0.57
C ASN A 133 46.94 10.75 -1.06
N SER A 134 47.27 11.67 -0.15
CA SER A 134 48.34 12.63 -0.35
C SER A 134 49.20 12.54 0.89
N GLY A 135 50.08 11.53 0.89
CA GLY A 135 51.34 11.66 1.57
C GLY A 135 52.19 12.66 0.78
N GLU A 136 52.67 13.68 1.48
CA GLU A 136 54.07 14.13 1.57
C GLU A 136 54.14 15.30 2.55
#